data_AF-A0A3N9UMM2-F1
#
_entry.id   AF-A0A3N9UMM2-F1
#
_cell.length_a   1.000
_cell.length_b   1.000
_cell.length_c   1.000
_cell.angle_alpha   90.00
_cell.angle_beta   90.00
_cell.angle_gamma   90.00
#
_symmetry.space_group_name_H-M   'P 1'
#
loop_
_entity.id
_entity.type
_entity.pdbx_description
1 polymer ?
#
loop_
_entity_poly.entity_id
_entity_poly.type
_entity_poly.pdbx_seq_one_letter_code
_entity_poly.pdbx_strand_id
1 'polypeptide(L)'
;ASGGYRTTPHFVTKVIDGDGNVLEEIIPPSIPAFARVSSAGKMGEVNDVKAAEVGSPLSPIQVISPETSYIMTNLMESVVASGTGQRARALGRPVAGKTGTTNDMKDAWFIGYVPQLVAGVWVGYDQEKSLGAGGSGGQAAAPIWTDFMQRSLARVPAQSFVAPPNVTFALINRSNGRLAREGSEGSVMECFISGTEPTSYDAEYSIPVTGDFR
;
A
#
# COMPACT_ATOMS: atom_id res chain seq x y z
N ALA A 1 -0.37 -2.76 -3.48
CA ALA A 1 0.82 -2.35 -4.25
C ALA A 1 0.50 -2.11 -5.73
N SER A 2 0.06 -3.12 -6.50
CA SER A 2 -0.13 -3.06 -7.96
C SER A 2 -1.49 -2.54 -8.45
N GLY A 3 -2.32 -1.96 -7.58
CA GLY A 3 -3.68 -1.53 -7.96
C GLY A 3 -4.65 -2.68 -8.29
N GLY A 4 -4.43 -3.87 -7.71
CA GLY A 4 -5.32 -5.02 -7.85
C GLY A 4 -4.93 -6.06 -8.89
N TYR A 5 -3.78 -5.89 -9.55
CA TYR A 5 -3.25 -6.84 -10.52
C TYR A 5 -2.27 -7.82 -9.89
N ARG A 6 -2.44 -9.12 -10.16
CA ARG A 6 -1.44 -10.14 -9.86
C ARG A 6 -0.34 -10.09 -10.89
N THR A 7 0.89 -10.04 -10.42
CA THR A 7 2.11 -10.11 -11.25
C THR A 7 2.91 -11.36 -10.89
N THR A 8 3.45 -12.03 -11.90
CA THR A 8 4.37 -13.15 -11.70
C THR A 8 5.78 -12.59 -11.48
N PRO A 9 6.47 -12.94 -10.38
CA PRO A 9 7.88 -12.59 -10.21
C PRO A 9 8.74 -13.28 -11.26
N HIS A 10 9.63 -12.53 -11.91
CA HIS A 10 10.62 -13.05 -12.85
C HIS A 10 12.02 -12.80 -12.29
N PHE A 11 12.80 -13.87 -12.11
CA PHE A 11 14.19 -13.77 -11.64
C PHE A 11 15.20 -13.75 -12.79
N VAL A 12 14.84 -14.34 -13.93
CA VAL A 12 15.60 -14.32 -15.18
C VAL A 12 14.71 -13.66 -16.23
N THR A 13 15.19 -12.57 -16.81
CA THR A 13 14.49 -11.86 -17.89
C THR A 13 15.18 -12.01 -19.24
N LYS A 14 16.43 -12.49 -19.26
CA LYS A 14 17.20 -12.65 -20.50
C LYS A 14 18.29 -13.72 -20.36
N VAL A 15 18.40 -14.59 -21.35
CA VAL A 15 19.47 -15.58 -21.50
C VAL A 15 20.17 -15.32 -22.84
N ILE A 16 21.49 -15.24 -22.82
CA ILE A 16 22.33 -14.93 -23.99
C ILE A 16 23.42 -16.00 -24.08
N ASP A 17 23.70 -16.49 -25.29
CA ASP A 17 24.80 -17.45 -25.53
C ASP A 17 26.19 -16.77 -25.59
N GLY A 18 27.23 -17.58 -25.81
CA GLY A 18 28.62 -17.10 -25.90
C GLY A 18 28.91 -16.23 -27.13
N ASP A 19 28.07 -16.29 -28.16
CA ASP A 19 28.18 -15.50 -29.39
C ASP A 19 27.36 -14.20 -29.31
N GLY A 20 26.62 -13.99 -28.21
CA GLY A 20 25.78 -12.82 -27.98
C GLY A 20 24.35 -12.96 -28.50
N ASN A 21 23.92 -14.15 -28.94
CA ASN A 21 22.55 -14.37 -29.39
C ASN A 21 21.60 -14.52 -28.21
N VAL A 22 20.43 -13.90 -28.30
CA VAL A 22 19.38 -14.03 -27.28
C VAL A 22 18.71 -15.38 -27.43
N LEU A 23 18.83 -16.23 -26.42
CA LEU A 23 18.18 -17.54 -26.35
C LEU A 23 16.78 -17.46 -25.74
N GLU A 24 16.61 -16.57 -24.77
CA GLU A 24 15.34 -16.33 -24.08
C GLU A 24 15.25 -14.86 -23.65
N GLU A 25 14.08 -14.26 -23.79
CA GLU A 25 13.80 -12.92 -23.26
C GLU A 25 12.35 -12.84 -22.77
N ILE A 26 12.19 -12.45 -21.52
CA ILE A 26 10.91 -12.19 -20.88
C ILE A 26 10.85 -10.70 -20.58
N ILE A 27 9.88 -10.02 -21.20
CA ILE A 27 9.56 -8.63 -20.91
C ILE A 27 8.38 -8.65 -19.92
N PRO A 28 8.61 -8.29 -18.64
CA PRO A 28 7.51 -8.24 -17.67
C PRO A 28 6.45 -7.24 -18.14
N PRO A 29 5.16 -7.55 -17.94
CA PRO A 29 4.10 -6.67 -18.41
C PRO A 29 4.11 -5.33 -17.68
N SER A 30 3.74 -4.27 -18.39
CA SER A 30 3.42 -2.99 -17.74
C SER A 30 2.13 -3.12 -16.94
N ILE A 31 2.16 -2.77 -15.66
CA ILE A 31 0.95 -2.71 -14.83
C ILE A 31 0.29 -1.34 -15.04
N PRO A 32 -1.02 -1.28 -15.39
CA PRO A 32 -1.71 -0.01 -15.66
C PRO A 32 -1.62 1.00 -14.51
N ALA A 33 -1.57 0.52 -13.26
CA ALA A 33 -1.43 1.35 -12.06
C ALA A 33 -0.15 2.21 -12.05
N PHE A 34 0.92 1.77 -12.73
CA PHE A 34 2.19 2.51 -12.82
C PHE A 34 2.35 3.25 -14.16
N ALA A 35 1.62 2.85 -15.20
CA ALA A 35 1.66 3.50 -16.51
C ALA A 35 1.07 4.93 -16.50
N ARG A 36 0.27 5.30 -15.48
CA ARG A 36 -0.30 6.66 -15.36
C ARG A 36 0.64 7.68 -14.73
N VAL A 37 1.75 7.27 -14.12
CA VAL A 37 2.69 8.20 -13.45
C VAL A 37 3.68 8.83 -14.43
N SER A 38 3.82 8.29 -15.64
CA SER A 38 4.70 8.83 -16.68
C SER A 38 4.11 10.01 -17.47
N SER A 39 2.85 10.39 -17.27
CA SER A 39 2.18 11.44 -18.09
C SER A 39 2.10 12.83 -17.45
N ALA A 40 2.89 13.13 -16.42
CA ALA A 40 3.05 14.51 -15.91
C ALA A 40 3.97 15.40 -16.78
N GLY A 41 4.19 15.04 -18.05
CA GLY A 41 5.02 15.79 -19.00
C GLY A 41 4.50 15.68 -20.43
N LYS A 42 3.82 16.74 -20.89
CA LYS A 42 3.44 17.06 -22.27
C LYS A 42 2.52 16.05 -22.99
N MET A 43 1.37 16.58 -23.40
CA MET A 43 0.48 16.00 -24.42
C MET A 43 1.25 15.97 -25.75
N GLY A 44 1.79 14.79 -26.10
CA GLY A 44 2.52 14.54 -27.33
C GLY A 44 2.54 13.04 -27.60
N GLU A 45 1.97 12.66 -28.73
CA GLU A 45 1.96 11.36 -29.40
C GLU A 45 2.33 10.11 -28.58
N VAL A 46 1.29 9.33 -28.30
CA VAL A 46 1.42 7.94 -27.84
C VAL A 46 2.04 7.13 -28.98
N ASN A 47 3.36 6.96 -28.96
CA ASN A 47 3.97 5.87 -29.72
C ASN A 47 3.49 4.56 -29.11
N ASP A 48 2.86 3.74 -29.95
CA ASP A 48 2.35 2.40 -29.66
C ASP A 48 3.39 1.54 -28.92
N VAL A 49 3.35 1.57 -27.59
CA VAL A 49 3.88 0.47 -26.80
C VAL A 49 2.89 -0.66 -27.04
N LYS A 50 3.29 -1.66 -27.83
CA LYS A 50 2.50 -2.87 -28.07
C LYS A 50 1.91 -3.32 -26.74
N ALA A 51 0.60 -3.10 -26.57
CA ALA A 51 -0.15 -3.66 -25.47
C ALA A 51 0.15 -5.15 -25.50
N ALA A 52 0.63 -5.69 -24.37
CA ALA A 52 0.83 -7.13 -24.24
C ALA A 52 -0.44 -7.82 -24.75
N GLU A 53 -0.29 -8.70 -25.75
CA GLU A 53 -1.43 -9.35 -26.39
C GLU A 53 -2.34 -9.93 -25.30
N VAL A 54 -3.61 -9.52 -25.33
CA VAL A 54 -4.64 -10.00 -24.40
C VAL A 54 -4.68 -11.52 -24.55
N GLY A 55 -4.24 -12.25 -23.52
CA GLY A 55 -4.11 -13.72 -23.56
C GLY A 55 -2.68 -14.26 -23.53
N SER A 56 -1.63 -13.41 -23.54
CA SER A 56 -0.27 -13.85 -23.23
C SER A 56 -0.20 -14.34 -21.78
N PRO A 57 0.56 -15.42 -21.47
CA PRO A 57 0.79 -15.88 -20.09
C PRO A 57 1.44 -14.81 -19.19
N LEU A 58 1.97 -13.74 -19.80
CA LEU A 58 2.56 -12.59 -19.11
C LEU A 58 1.57 -11.43 -18.94
N SER A 59 0.31 -11.52 -19.37
CA SER A 59 -0.65 -10.42 -19.18
C SER A 59 -1.01 -10.24 -17.69
N PRO A 60 -1.07 -9.01 -17.14
CA PRO A 60 -1.47 -8.77 -15.76
C PRO A 60 -2.91 -9.25 -15.52
N ILE A 61 -3.10 -10.11 -14.53
CA ILE A 61 -4.42 -10.62 -14.18
C ILE A 61 -4.99 -9.76 -13.08
N GLN A 62 -6.09 -9.07 -13.35
CA GLN A 62 -6.80 -8.34 -12.30
C GLN A 62 -7.50 -9.33 -11.37
N VAL A 63 -7.11 -9.34 -10.09
CA VAL A 63 -7.66 -10.26 -9.08
C VAL A 63 -8.59 -9.56 -8.09
N ILE A 64 -8.48 -8.24 -7.95
CA ILE A 64 -9.39 -7.39 -7.17
C ILE A 64 -9.60 -6.05 -7.89
N SER A 65 -10.68 -5.33 -7.55
CA SER A 65 -10.93 -4.00 -8.12
C SER A 65 -9.88 -2.97 -7.65
N PRO A 66 -9.60 -1.90 -8.42
CA PRO A 66 -8.68 -0.87 -8.01
C PRO A 66 -9.14 -0.14 -6.73
N GLU A 67 -10.46 0.03 -6.56
CA GLU A 67 -11.06 0.63 -5.37
C GLU A 67 -10.80 -0.22 -4.14
N THR A 68 -11.03 -1.53 -4.24
CA THR A 68 -10.75 -2.48 -3.16
C THR A 68 -9.26 -2.48 -2.82
N SER A 69 -8.39 -2.48 -3.83
CA SER A 69 -6.94 -2.40 -3.63
C SER A 69 -6.53 -1.09 -2.94
N TYR A 70 -7.16 0.04 -3.26
CA TYR A 70 -6.85 1.33 -2.68
C TYR A 70 -7.31 1.41 -1.22
N ILE A 71 -8.55 0.99 -0.91
CA ILE A 71 -9.05 0.93 0.46
C ILE A 71 -8.15 0.04 1.33
N MET A 72 -7.75 -1.13 0.84
CA MET A 72 -6.79 -2.00 1.55
C MET A 72 -5.44 -1.32 1.77
N THR A 73 -4.98 -0.53 0.80
CA THR A 73 -3.74 0.26 0.93
C THR A 73 -3.89 1.30 2.04
N ASN A 74 -4.98 2.06 2.03
CA ASN A 74 -5.26 3.10 3.03
C ASN A 74 -5.38 2.52 4.45
N LEU A 75 -6.04 1.37 4.62
CA LEU A 75 -6.08 0.65 5.90
C LEU A 75 -4.66 0.24 6.37
N MET A 76 -3.80 -0.20 5.45
CA MET A 76 -2.42 -0.58 5.76
C MET A 76 -1.51 0.63 5.99
N GLU A 77 -1.81 1.81 5.46
CA GLU A 77 -1.14 3.05 5.84
C GLU A 77 -1.40 3.38 7.32
N SER A 78 -2.63 3.16 7.81
CA SER A 78 -2.97 3.33 9.24
C SER A 78 -2.22 2.38 10.17
N VAL A 79 -1.90 1.16 9.73
CA VAL A 79 -1.05 0.23 10.48
C VAL A 79 0.35 0.80 10.70
N VAL A 80 0.88 1.53 9.72
CA VAL A 80 2.17 2.19 9.81
C VAL A 80 2.06 3.51 10.57
N ALA A 81 1.04 4.33 10.32
CA ALA A 81 0.87 5.63 10.96
C ALA A 81 0.68 5.52 12.49
N SER A 82 -0.17 4.60 12.93
CA SER A 82 -0.56 4.49 14.35
C SER A 82 -0.69 3.05 14.88
N GLY A 83 -0.47 2.03 14.04
CA GLY A 83 -0.62 0.63 14.41
C GLY A 83 0.68 -0.06 14.82
N THR A 84 0.77 -1.35 14.54
CA THR A 84 1.92 -2.21 14.88
C THR A 84 3.13 -2.01 13.97
N GLY A 85 2.95 -1.35 12.82
CA GLY A 85 3.98 -1.11 11.81
C GLY A 85 4.75 0.19 11.98
N GLN A 86 4.60 0.90 13.10
CA GLN A 86 5.11 2.27 13.30
C GLN A 86 6.58 2.49 13.00
N ARG A 87 7.44 1.46 13.10
CA ARG A 87 8.86 1.59 12.77
C ARG A 87 9.11 1.93 11.30
N ALA A 88 8.21 1.51 10.40
CA ALA A 88 8.28 1.85 8.98
C ALA A 88 8.04 3.34 8.70
N ARG A 89 7.50 4.13 9.66
CA ARG A 89 7.38 5.60 9.53
C ARG A 89 8.73 6.28 9.35
N ALA A 90 9.80 5.68 9.87
CA ALA A 90 11.16 6.22 9.72
C ALA A 90 11.65 6.23 8.26
N LEU A 91 10.93 5.61 7.31
CA LEU A 91 11.20 5.78 5.88
C LEU A 91 10.89 7.19 5.38
N GLY A 92 10.04 7.96 6.07
CA GLY A 92 9.78 9.38 5.76
C GLY A 92 8.96 9.63 4.49
N ARG A 93 8.16 8.64 4.04
CA ARG A 93 7.27 8.73 2.87
C ARG A 93 6.00 7.89 3.08
N PRO A 94 4.97 7.99 2.22
CA PRO A 94 3.81 7.11 2.29
C PRO A 94 4.20 5.63 2.20
N VAL A 95 3.74 4.83 3.17
CA VAL A 95 4.02 3.39 3.28
C VAL A 95 2.76 2.68 3.74
N ALA A 96 2.42 1.61 3.04
CA ALA A 96 1.43 0.64 3.48
C ALA A 96 2.15 -0.64 3.92
N GLY A 97 1.77 -1.22 5.05
CA GLY A 97 2.36 -2.50 5.46
C GLY A 97 1.60 -3.17 6.60
N LYS A 98 2.00 -4.42 6.88
CA LYS A 98 1.39 -5.23 7.93
C LYS A 98 2.43 -6.09 8.63
N THR A 99 2.32 -6.14 9.95
CA THR A 99 3.08 -7.08 10.79
C THR A 99 2.39 -8.44 10.85
N GLY A 100 3.18 -9.50 10.91
CA GLY A 100 2.78 -10.84 11.34
C GLY A 100 3.68 -11.33 12.48
N THR A 101 3.11 -12.06 13.42
CA THR A 101 3.83 -12.73 14.51
C THR A 101 3.14 -14.07 14.74
N THR A 102 3.87 -15.18 14.65
CA THR A 102 3.30 -16.50 14.97
C THR A 102 3.21 -16.72 16.47
N ASN A 103 2.49 -17.78 16.88
CA ASN A 103 2.40 -18.17 18.29
C ASN A 103 3.79 -18.37 18.90
N ASP A 104 3.91 -18.11 20.19
CA ASP A 104 5.19 -18.18 20.94
C ASP A 104 6.34 -17.31 20.36
N MET A 105 6.03 -16.36 19.48
CA MET A 105 6.99 -15.46 18.82
C MET A 105 8.08 -16.22 18.05
N LYS A 106 7.71 -17.29 17.34
CA LYS A 106 8.67 -18.10 16.55
C LYS A 106 9.07 -17.42 15.25
N ASP A 107 8.12 -16.72 14.63
CA ASP A 107 8.31 -16.01 13.38
C ASP A 107 7.83 -14.57 13.50
N ALA A 108 8.66 -13.66 13.02
CA ALA A 108 8.33 -12.25 12.87
C ALA A 108 8.30 -11.90 11.38
N TRP A 109 7.19 -11.35 10.93
CA TRP A 109 7.00 -10.89 9.55
C TRP A 109 6.70 -9.40 9.49
N PHE A 110 7.24 -8.74 8.47
CA PHE A 110 6.74 -7.46 8.02
C PHE A 110 6.71 -7.44 6.49
N ILE A 111 5.53 -7.27 5.93
CA ILE A 111 5.34 -7.06 4.49
C ILE A 111 4.86 -5.63 4.32
N GLY A 112 5.60 -4.85 3.53
CA GLY A 112 5.31 -3.46 3.30
C GLY A 112 5.66 -3.03 1.88
N TYR A 113 5.09 -1.92 1.45
CA TYR A 113 5.35 -1.37 0.13
C TYR A 113 5.17 0.15 0.08
N VAL A 114 5.88 0.73 -0.88
CA VAL A 114 5.60 2.04 -1.47
C VAL A 114 5.04 1.79 -2.88
N PRO A 115 4.53 2.79 -3.62
CA PRO A 115 4.08 2.57 -5.00
C PRO A 115 5.12 1.84 -5.86
N GLN A 116 6.39 2.19 -5.74
CA GLN A 116 7.46 1.68 -6.60
C GLN A 116 8.03 0.31 -6.21
N LEU A 117 7.86 -0.13 -4.96
CA LEU A 117 8.57 -1.30 -4.45
C LEU A 117 7.80 -1.95 -3.30
N VAL A 118 7.66 -3.28 -3.39
CA VAL A 118 7.22 -4.14 -2.29
C VAL A 118 8.40 -4.93 -1.75
N ALA A 119 8.47 -5.07 -0.44
CA ALA A 119 9.44 -5.91 0.23
C ALA A 119 8.77 -6.68 1.37
N GLY A 120 9.24 -7.90 1.60
CA GLY A 120 8.85 -8.73 2.73
C GLY A 120 10.09 -9.11 3.52
N VAL A 121 10.01 -9.02 4.84
CA VAL A 121 11.04 -9.49 5.76
C VAL A 121 10.44 -10.52 6.69
N TRP A 122 11.13 -11.65 6.80
CA TRP A 122 10.93 -12.66 7.82
C TRP A 122 12.16 -12.75 8.71
N VAL A 123 11.93 -12.97 9.99
CA VAL A 123 12.95 -13.31 10.97
C VAL A 123 12.45 -14.52 11.75
N GLY A 124 13.31 -15.52 11.86
CA GLY A 124 13.06 -16.76 12.59
C GLY A 124 14.35 -17.57 12.69
N TYR A 125 14.27 -18.72 13.33
CA TYR A 125 15.36 -19.70 13.37
C TYR A 125 15.05 -20.84 12.41
N ASP A 126 16.08 -21.41 11.77
CA ASP A 126 15.93 -22.60 10.93
C ASP A 126 15.33 -23.79 11.70
N GLN A 127 15.69 -23.90 12.99
CA GLN A 127 15.08 -24.82 13.94
C GLN A 127 14.15 -24.04 14.86
N GLU A 128 12.88 -24.43 14.90
CA GLU A 128 11.82 -23.67 15.54
C GLU A 128 12.13 -23.35 17.01
N LYS A 129 12.29 -22.06 17.29
CA LYS A 129 12.55 -21.52 18.62
C LYS A 129 11.95 -20.13 18.73
N SER A 130 11.48 -19.78 19.93
CA SER A 130 11.01 -18.44 20.22
C SER A 130 12.12 -17.39 20.03
N LEU A 131 11.77 -16.28 19.39
CA LEU A 131 12.58 -15.06 19.27
C LEU A 131 12.57 -14.21 20.55
N GLY A 132 11.78 -14.61 21.56
CA GLY A 132 11.67 -13.91 22.85
C GLY A 132 10.95 -12.57 22.75
N ALA A 133 11.07 -11.73 23.78
CA ALA A 133 10.27 -10.51 23.96
C ALA A 133 10.43 -9.44 22.86
N GLY A 134 11.45 -9.54 21.99
CA GLY A 134 11.64 -8.68 20.81
C GLY A 134 11.17 -9.33 19.49
N GLY A 135 10.58 -10.51 19.56
CA GLY A 135 10.27 -11.39 18.44
C GLY A 135 8.99 -11.07 17.66
N SER A 136 8.41 -9.89 17.85
CA SER A 136 7.23 -9.50 17.07
C SER A 136 7.61 -8.96 15.69
N GLY A 137 6.70 -9.06 14.71
CA GLY A 137 6.90 -8.48 13.37
C GLY A 137 7.26 -6.99 13.41
N GLY A 138 6.67 -6.23 14.32
CA GLY A 138 6.98 -4.81 14.50
C GLY A 138 8.34 -4.55 15.16
N GLN A 139 8.84 -5.50 15.95
CA GLN A 139 10.09 -5.34 16.69
C GLN A 139 11.33 -5.93 16.00
N ALA A 140 11.18 -7.06 15.30
CA ALA A 140 12.28 -7.75 14.64
C ALA A 140 12.31 -7.48 13.12
N ALA A 141 11.19 -7.66 12.41
CA ALA A 141 11.16 -7.59 10.95
C ALA A 141 11.03 -6.15 10.40
N ALA A 142 10.16 -5.32 10.99
CA ALA A 142 9.91 -3.97 10.48
C ALA A 142 11.16 -3.04 10.47
N PRO A 143 12.08 -3.05 11.45
CA PRO A 143 13.32 -2.29 11.37
C PRO A 143 14.21 -2.68 10.19
N ILE A 144 14.38 -3.99 9.96
CA ILE A 144 15.19 -4.52 8.86
C ILE A 144 14.57 -4.10 7.52
N TRP A 145 13.25 -4.24 7.40
CA TRP A 145 12.52 -3.77 6.23
C TRP A 145 12.74 -2.27 5.99
N THR A 146 12.72 -1.46 7.06
CA THR A 146 12.88 -0.01 6.97
C THR A 146 14.28 0.38 6.49
N ASP A 147 15.33 -0.23 7.06
CA ASP A 147 16.72 0.00 6.64
C ASP A 147 16.95 -0.40 5.17
N PHE A 148 16.44 -1.57 4.77
CA PHE A 148 16.50 -2.03 3.38
C PHE A 148 15.83 -1.04 2.43
N MET A 149 14.63 -0.56 2.78
CA MET A 149 13.87 0.36 1.95
C MET A 149 14.52 1.75 1.88
N GLN A 150 15.11 2.23 2.97
CA GLN A 150 15.86 3.50 2.98
C GLN A 150 17.02 3.47 1.98
N ARG A 151 17.78 2.37 1.95
CA ARG A 151 18.90 2.20 1.00
C ARG A 151 18.40 2.01 -0.44
N SER A 152 17.39 1.16 -0.63
CA SER A 152 16.85 0.84 -1.96
C SER A 152 16.18 2.04 -2.63
N LEU A 153 15.61 2.96 -1.84
CA LEU A 153 14.87 4.11 -2.33
C LEU A 153 15.64 5.43 -2.21
N ALA A 154 16.93 5.41 -1.84
CA ALA A 154 17.73 6.62 -1.58
C ALA A 154 17.74 7.64 -2.74
N ARG A 155 17.51 7.17 -3.98
CA ARG A 155 17.45 8.00 -5.20
C ARG A 155 16.11 7.91 -5.91
N VAL A 156 15.08 7.36 -5.27
CA VAL A 156 13.74 7.17 -5.85
C VAL A 156 12.79 8.19 -5.23
N PRO A 157 12.23 9.14 -6.02
CA PRO A 157 11.31 10.16 -5.52
C PRO A 157 10.16 9.57 -4.69
N ALA A 158 9.73 10.28 -3.65
CA ALA A 158 8.53 9.92 -2.91
C ALA A 158 7.30 10.00 -3.81
N GLN A 159 6.41 9.00 -3.71
CA GLN A 159 5.12 8.99 -4.40
C GLN A 159 4.03 8.63 -3.39
N SER A 160 2.86 9.22 -3.57
CA SER A 160 1.65 8.88 -2.81
C SER A 160 0.87 7.78 -3.52
N PHE A 161 0.05 7.05 -2.76
CA PHE A 161 -0.94 6.16 -3.35
C PHE A 161 -2.08 7.01 -3.94
N VAL A 162 -2.43 6.74 -5.20
CA VAL A 162 -3.44 7.52 -5.93
C VAL A 162 -4.78 6.80 -5.85
N ALA A 163 -5.81 7.50 -5.37
CA ALA A 163 -7.17 6.98 -5.33
C ALA A 163 -7.72 6.80 -6.76
N PRO A 164 -8.37 5.67 -7.08
CA PRO A 164 -9.08 5.53 -8.35
C PRO A 164 -10.35 6.41 -8.38
N PRO A 165 -10.89 6.74 -9.58
CA PRO A 165 -12.01 7.69 -9.72
C PRO A 165 -13.27 7.36 -8.91
N ASN A 166 -13.53 6.08 -8.64
CA ASN A 166 -14.72 5.62 -7.91
C ASN A 166 -14.49 5.51 -6.39
N VAL A 167 -13.43 6.10 -5.84
CA VAL A 167 -13.22 6.21 -4.40
C VAL A 167 -13.56 7.62 -3.93
N THR A 168 -14.45 7.70 -2.94
CA THR A 168 -14.85 8.93 -2.25
C THR A 168 -14.27 8.95 -0.84
N PHE A 169 -14.24 10.14 -0.23
CA PHE A 169 -13.81 10.32 1.15
C PHE A 169 -14.93 10.97 1.94
N ALA A 170 -15.17 10.47 3.15
CA ALA A 170 -16.16 11.01 4.06
C ALA A 170 -15.54 11.19 5.44
N LEU A 171 -16.00 12.23 6.15
CA LEU A 171 -15.64 12.45 7.54
C LEU A 171 -16.52 11.55 8.42
N ILE A 172 -15.90 10.68 9.21
CA ILE A 172 -16.57 9.64 9.98
C ILE A 172 -16.34 9.84 11.48
N ASN A 173 -17.40 9.69 12.27
CA ASN A 173 -17.28 9.55 13.72
C ASN A 173 -16.77 8.15 14.04
N ARG A 174 -15.53 8.07 14.54
CA ARG A 174 -14.83 6.82 14.82
C ARG A 174 -15.55 5.89 15.80
N SER A 175 -16.37 6.44 16.69
CA SER A 175 -17.05 5.67 17.74
C SER A 175 -18.27 4.89 17.23
N ASN A 176 -18.93 5.38 16.17
CA ASN A 176 -20.21 4.84 15.71
C ASN A 176 -20.29 4.58 14.20
N GLY A 177 -19.27 4.95 13.42
CA GLY A 177 -19.19 4.71 11.98
C GLY A 177 -20.14 5.55 11.12
N ARG A 178 -20.77 6.60 11.67
CA ARG A 178 -21.65 7.52 10.94
C ARG A 178 -20.90 8.73 10.40
N LEU A 179 -21.54 9.47 9.50
CA LEU A 179 -21.01 10.75 9.02
C LEU A 179 -20.84 11.71 10.21
N ALA A 180 -19.68 12.34 10.30
CA ALA A 180 -19.39 13.42 11.23
C ALA A 180 -19.51 14.77 10.52
N ARG A 181 -19.83 15.82 11.29
CA ARG A 181 -19.81 17.20 10.80
C ARG A 181 -18.40 17.78 10.91
N GLU A 182 -18.13 18.79 10.10
CA GLU A 182 -16.87 19.53 10.19
C GLU A 182 -16.70 20.12 11.60
N GLY A 183 -15.51 19.97 12.18
CA GLY A 183 -15.22 20.38 13.56
C GLY A 183 -15.62 19.37 14.64
N SER A 184 -16.29 18.26 14.30
CA SER A 184 -16.56 17.19 15.28
C SER A 184 -15.23 16.59 15.79
N GLU A 185 -15.03 16.63 17.10
CA GLU A 185 -13.82 16.12 17.74
C GLU A 185 -13.68 14.59 17.54
N GLY A 186 -12.45 14.14 17.26
CA GLY A 186 -12.16 12.72 17.08
C GLY A 186 -12.69 12.10 15.78
N SER A 187 -13.21 12.93 14.87
CA SER A 187 -13.59 12.49 13.53
C SER A 187 -12.37 12.13 12.69
N VAL A 188 -12.55 11.20 11.75
CA VAL A 188 -11.49 10.68 10.87
C VAL A 188 -11.96 10.71 9.43
N MET A 189 -11.06 11.08 8.51
CA MET A 189 -11.32 10.96 7.08
C MET A 189 -11.11 9.51 6.66
N GLU A 190 -12.15 8.87 6.14
CA GLU A 190 -12.12 7.49 5.66
C GLU A 190 -12.49 7.44 4.18
N CYS A 191 -11.99 6.42 3.48
CA CYS A 191 -12.26 6.22 2.06
C CYS A 191 -13.29 5.10 1.83
N PHE A 192 -14.15 5.30 0.84
CA PHE A 192 -15.26 4.41 0.49
C PHE A 192 -15.30 4.18 -1.03
N ILE A 193 -15.85 3.04 -1.44
CA ILE A 193 -16.31 2.90 -2.82
C ILE A 193 -17.53 3.81 -2.97
N SER A 194 -17.58 4.60 -4.02
CA SER A 194 -18.68 5.57 -4.24
C SER A 194 -20.04 4.89 -4.13
N GLY A 195 -20.92 5.43 -3.29
CA GLY A 195 -22.25 4.88 -3.01
C GLY A 195 -22.29 3.84 -1.88
N THR A 196 -21.15 3.56 -1.23
CA THR A 196 -21.06 2.68 -0.05
C THR A 196 -20.79 3.44 1.25
N GLU A 197 -20.56 4.75 1.16
CA GLU A 197 -20.40 5.61 2.34
C GLU A 197 -21.66 5.61 3.23
N PRO A 198 -21.50 5.81 4.56
CA PRO A 198 -22.63 6.01 5.45
C PRO A 198 -23.51 7.18 4.99
N THR A 199 -24.82 7.04 5.11
CA THR A 199 -25.79 8.05 4.63
C THR A 199 -26.44 8.85 5.76
N SER A 200 -26.13 8.53 7.02
CA SER A 200 -26.69 9.21 8.20
C SER A 200 -25.57 9.84 9.04
N TYR A 201 -25.86 11.02 9.59
CA TYR A 201 -24.98 11.71 10.53
C TYR A 201 -25.08 11.15 11.94
N ASP A 202 -24.04 11.36 12.74
CA ASP A 202 -24.17 11.24 14.19
C ASP A 202 -25.21 12.23 14.73
N ALA A 203 -25.94 11.81 15.78
CA ALA A 203 -26.92 12.70 16.41
C ALA A 203 -26.17 13.83 17.14
N GLU A 204 -26.73 15.03 17.08
CA GLU A 204 -26.10 16.35 17.26
C GLU A 204 -25.01 16.50 18.33
N TYR A 205 -23.95 17.20 17.90
CA TYR A 205 -23.08 18.03 18.74
C TYR A 205 -23.93 19.11 19.43
N SER A 206 -24.09 19.04 20.74
CA SER A 206 -24.67 20.15 21.52
C SER A 206 -23.71 21.33 21.46
N ILE A 207 -24.11 22.42 20.80
CA ILE A 207 -23.43 23.69 20.96
C ILE A 207 -23.49 24.02 22.46
N PRO A 208 -22.37 24.23 23.16
CA PRO A 208 -22.43 24.78 24.50
C PRO A 208 -23.06 26.15 24.35
N VAL A 209 -24.30 26.28 24.84
CA VAL A 209 -24.97 27.57 24.95
C VAL A 209 -24.03 28.46 25.75
N THR A 210 -23.44 29.44 25.09
CA THR A 210 -22.69 30.50 25.75
C THR A 210 -23.66 31.14 26.72
N GLY A 211 -23.39 30.97 28.02
CA GLY A 211 -24.20 31.54 29.07
C GLY A 211 -24.37 33.03 28.82
N ASP A 212 -25.60 33.49 28.95
CA ASP A 212 -26.00 34.90 28.94
C ASP A 212 -24.94 35.76 29.65
N PHE A 213 -24.27 36.64 28.90
CA PHE A 213 -23.63 37.81 29.46
C PHE A 213 -24.75 38.79 29.83
N ARG A 214 -25.24 38.70 31.07
CA ARG A 214 -25.97 39.79 31.73
C ARG A 214 -25.10 40.37 32.85
#